data_AF-E4QC00-F1
#
_entry.id   AF-E4QC00-F1
#
_cell.length_a   1.000
_cell.length_b   1.000
_cell.length_c   1.000
_cell.angle_alpha   90.00
_cell.angle_beta   90.00
_cell.angle_gamma   90.00
#
_symmetry.space_group_name_H-M   'P 1'
#
loop_
_entity.id
_entity.type
_entity.pdbx_description
1 polymer ?
#
loop_
_entity_poly.entity_id
_entity_poly.type
_entity_poly.pdbx_seq_one_letter_code
_entity_poly.pdbx_strand_id
1 'polypeptide(L)'
;MSDVKELAKIEGGTVEYDTESGKVRLSPEIVKRYLVSGDPSKVTDAEVLMFLKLCQYQKLNPFLREAYLIKYGDEPATIVVGKETFTKRASKCELCAGWQAGVIVRKYNRVNEIKRKLIEKIKTVAANEDEKKLLMDFVNYVVELIKTSEYELEYRVGTLVQSDEELVGGWAKVFRKDWAVPIEISVSLQEYIRKKKDGQPTRSWREMPATMIRKVALVQALREAFPEQFQGMYAPEEMPVDSAQLPTEPVSTIENYYQEPTIGTISTSYTEQANRQEEKVVPLPAKESKVEETQQSAQSTVIELHNVGVIGDPVIMQSKKGTDYMKVKVIADEGEFEVIINQKEIMEQVEKGFIFSRVTIKKLSSGLLFVTSVEE
;
A
#
# COMPACT_ATOMS: atom_id res chain seq x y z
N MET A 1 -31.69 34.76 10.75
CA MET A 1 -32.08 33.47 10.14
C MET A 1 -32.51 33.71 8.70
N SER A 2 -31.57 34.04 7.83
CA SER A 2 -31.85 34.47 6.45
C SER A 2 -31.08 33.68 5.38
N ASP A 3 -30.49 32.53 5.72
CA ASP A 3 -29.65 31.77 4.80
C ASP A 3 -29.98 30.27 4.80
N VAL A 4 -31.20 29.90 4.37
CA VAL A 4 -31.57 28.49 4.07
C VAL A 4 -32.35 28.39 2.76
N LYS A 5 -32.09 29.27 1.79
CA LYS A 5 -32.66 29.17 0.44
C LYS A 5 -31.60 29.30 -0.63
N GLU A 6 -30.72 28.32 -0.70
CA GLU A 6 -29.98 28.04 -1.93
C GLU A 6 -29.83 26.52 -2.11
N LEU A 7 -30.98 25.83 -2.13
CA LEU A 7 -31.06 24.46 -2.63
C LEU A 7 -31.21 24.54 -4.15
N ALA A 8 -30.23 23.95 -4.83
CA ALA A 8 -30.03 23.92 -6.27
C ALA A 8 -31.33 23.90 -7.08
N LYS A 9 -31.63 25.03 -7.73
CA LYS A 9 -32.52 25.04 -8.89
C LYS A 9 -31.83 24.26 -10.01
N ILE A 10 -32.29 23.04 -10.27
CA ILE A 10 -32.00 22.35 -11.52
C ILE A 10 -32.88 22.98 -12.60
N GLU A 11 -32.49 24.14 -13.10
CA GLU A 11 -32.98 24.68 -14.37
C GLU A 11 -31.88 24.45 -15.42
N GLY A 12 -32.05 23.43 -16.26
CA GLY A 12 -31.14 23.12 -17.38
C GLY A 12 -30.12 21.99 -17.17
N GLY A 13 -30.38 21.03 -16.27
CA GLY A 13 -29.62 19.77 -16.18
C GLY A 13 -28.13 19.90 -15.82
N THR A 14 -27.70 21.07 -15.36
CA THR A 14 -26.30 21.36 -15.04
C THR A 14 -26.07 21.21 -13.53
N VAL A 15 -24.96 20.57 -13.16
CA VAL A 15 -24.51 20.39 -11.77
C VAL A 15 -23.38 21.38 -11.49
N GLU A 16 -23.54 22.17 -10.43
CA GLU A 16 -22.49 23.06 -9.91
C GLU A 16 -22.04 22.57 -8.53
N TYR A 17 -20.72 22.58 -8.29
CA TYR A 17 -20.13 22.21 -7.01
C TYR A 17 -18.74 22.81 -6.84
N ASP A 18 -18.34 22.99 -5.59
CA ASP A 18 -17.02 23.51 -5.25
C ASP A 18 -15.98 22.39 -5.15
N THR A 19 -14.83 22.62 -5.78
CA THR A 19 -13.64 21.78 -5.68
C THR A 19 -12.51 22.55 -5.02
N GLU A 20 -11.43 21.87 -4.65
CA GLU A 20 -10.21 22.52 -4.16
C GLU A 20 -9.59 23.48 -5.18
N SER A 21 -9.88 23.30 -6.47
CA SER A 21 -9.41 24.13 -7.58
C SER A 21 -10.38 25.25 -7.97
N GLY A 22 -11.51 25.39 -7.26
CA GLY A 22 -12.55 26.36 -7.55
C GLY A 22 -13.89 25.71 -7.92
N LYS A 23 -14.87 26.56 -8.26
CA LYS A 23 -16.22 26.13 -8.63
C LYS A 23 -16.21 25.47 -10.00
N VAL A 24 -16.82 24.29 -10.09
CA VAL A 24 -16.95 23.50 -11.32
C VAL A 24 -18.42 23.45 -11.72
N ARG A 25 -18.69 23.61 -13.01
CA ARG A 25 -20.02 23.51 -13.63
C ARG A 25 -19.98 22.47 -14.74
N LEU A 26 -20.78 21.40 -14.61
CA LEU A 26 -20.84 20.31 -15.58
C LEU A 26 -22.28 20.01 -15.98
N SER A 27 -22.53 19.88 -17.27
CA SER A 27 -23.77 19.33 -17.82
C SER A 27 -23.50 17.96 -18.46
N PRO A 28 -24.52 17.10 -18.62
CA PRO A 28 -24.37 15.84 -19.34
C PRO A 28 -23.77 16.00 -20.75
N GLU A 29 -24.12 17.07 -21.45
CA GLU A 29 -23.61 17.40 -22.79
C GLU A 29 -22.13 17.74 -22.76
N ILE A 30 -21.68 18.52 -21.76
CA ILE A 30 -20.25 18.83 -21.56
C ILE A 30 -19.47 17.54 -21.30
N VAL A 31 -19.99 16.65 -20.46
CA VAL A 31 -19.35 15.37 -20.16
C VAL A 31 -19.20 14.54 -21.42
N LYS A 32 -20.30 14.29 -22.15
CA LYS A 32 -20.29 13.50 -23.39
C LYS A 32 -19.34 14.10 -24.43
N ARG A 33 -19.35 15.43 -24.61
CA ARG A 33 -18.59 16.08 -25.68
C ARG A 33 -17.09 16.19 -25.40
N TYR A 34 -16.69 16.37 -24.14
CA TYR A 34 -15.30 16.77 -23.82
C TYR A 34 -14.59 15.89 -22.80
N LEU A 35 -15.32 15.09 -22.00
CA LEU A 35 -14.75 14.39 -20.83
C LEU A 35 -14.82 12.86 -20.95
N VAL A 36 -15.43 12.33 -22.00
CA VAL A 36 -15.42 10.89 -22.30
C VAL A 36 -14.11 10.52 -22.98
N SER A 37 -13.42 9.52 -22.43
CA SER A 37 -12.31 8.84 -23.09
C SER A 37 -12.83 7.59 -23.79
N GLY A 38 -12.69 7.51 -25.12
CA GLY A 38 -13.17 6.39 -25.92
C GLY A 38 -14.29 6.80 -26.86
N ASP A 39 -15.45 6.13 -26.80
CA ASP A 39 -16.60 6.41 -27.68
C ASP A 39 -17.73 7.13 -26.94
N PRO A 40 -17.86 8.46 -27.10
CA PRO A 40 -18.93 9.25 -26.49
C PRO A 40 -20.34 8.84 -26.90
N SER A 41 -20.51 8.31 -28.12
CA SER A 41 -21.84 7.99 -28.67
C SER A 41 -22.48 6.80 -27.96
N LYS A 42 -21.66 5.97 -27.29
CA LYS A 42 -22.10 4.79 -26.54
C LYS A 42 -22.30 5.03 -25.06
N VAL A 43 -22.01 6.23 -24.55
CA VAL A 43 -22.19 6.55 -23.13
C VAL A 43 -23.65 6.89 -22.84
N THR A 44 -24.24 6.13 -21.94
CA THR A 44 -25.63 6.29 -21.49
C THR A 44 -25.78 7.47 -20.53
N ASP A 45 -26.99 8.01 -20.43
CA ASP A 45 -27.28 9.10 -19.47
C ASP A 45 -27.08 8.66 -18.02
N ALA A 46 -27.35 7.38 -17.71
CA ALA A 46 -27.11 6.81 -16.39
C ALA A 46 -25.62 6.79 -16.02
N GLU A 47 -24.74 6.39 -16.96
CA GLU A 47 -23.28 6.42 -16.76
C GLU A 47 -22.76 7.85 -16.55
N VAL A 48 -23.29 8.82 -17.32
CA VAL A 48 -22.97 10.24 -17.14
C VAL A 48 -23.43 10.75 -15.79
N LEU A 49 -24.64 10.40 -15.36
CA LEU A 49 -25.16 10.80 -14.06
C LEU A 49 -24.32 10.22 -12.91
N MET A 50 -23.94 8.94 -12.99
CA MET A 50 -23.06 8.30 -12.02
C MET A 50 -21.70 9.02 -11.95
N PHE A 51 -21.11 9.34 -13.10
CA PHE A 51 -19.87 10.10 -13.18
C PHE A 51 -19.98 11.50 -12.53
N LEU A 52 -21.06 12.23 -12.84
CA LEU A 52 -21.32 13.55 -12.26
C LEU A 52 -21.49 13.47 -10.74
N LYS A 53 -22.24 12.48 -10.24
CA LYS A 53 -22.46 12.28 -8.80
C LYS A 53 -21.17 11.92 -8.07
N LEU A 54 -20.34 11.07 -8.66
CA LEU A 54 -19.02 10.77 -8.12
C LEU A 54 -18.15 12.03 -8.06
N CYS A 55 -18.08 12.81 -9.14
CA CYS A 55 -17.28 14.04 -9.16
C CYS A 55 -17.79 15.07 -8.15
N GLN A 56 -19.11 15.23 -8.03
CA GLN A 56 -19.74 16.13 -7.05
C GLN A 56 -19.43 15.70 -5.61
N TYR A 57 -19.71 14.44 -5.27
CA TYR A 57 -19.52 13.92 -3.91
C TYR A 57 -18.05 13.95 -3.50
N GLN A 58 -17.16 13.56 -4.42
CA GLN A 58 -15.72 13.56 -4.21
C GLN A 58 -15.07 14.91 -4.48
N LYS A 59 -15.81 15.96 -4.85
CA LYS A 59 -15.26 17.29 -5.18
C LYS A 59 -14.10 17.26 -6.21
N LEU A 60 -14.24 16.42 -7.23
CA LEU A 60 -13.22 16.23 -8.29
C LEU A 60 -13.45 17.20 -9.44
N ASN A 61 -12.38 17.67 -10.07
CA ASN A 61 -12.44 18.47 -11.28
C ASN A 61 -12.03 17.64 -12.53
N PRO A 62 -12.99 17.17 -13.35
CA PRO A 62 -12.69 16.42 -14.57
C PRO A 62 -11.85 17.17 -15.60
N PHE A 63 -11.93 18.50 -15.67
CA PHE A 63 -11.13 19.30 -16.61
C PHE A 63 -9.64 19.27 -16.25
N LEU A 64 -9.32 19.10 -14.98
CA LEU A 64 -7.96 18.93 -14.47
C LEU A 64 -7.53 17.46 -14.41
N ARG A 65 -8.30 16.56 -15.04
CA ARG A 65 -8.00 15.13 -15.13
C ARG A 65 -7.99 14.40 -13.77
N GLU A 66 -8.78 14.91 -12.82
CA GLU A 66 -8.93 14.28 -11.50
C GLU A 66 -9.91 13.10 -11.52
N ALA A 67 -10.76 13.01 -12.55
CA ALA A 67 -11.65 11.91 -12.83
C ALA A 67 -11.81 11.72 -14.34
N TYR A 68 -11.95 10.46 -14.78
CA TYR A 68 -12.14 10.08 -16.17
C TYR A 68 -13.36 9.18 -16.31
N LEU A 69 -14.17 9.41 -17.33
CA LEU A 69 -15.22 8.49 -17.77
C LEU A 69 -14.73 7.76 -19.03
N ILE A 70 -14.50 6.46 -18.92
CA ILE A 70 -13.90 5.66 -19.99
C ILE A 70 -14.94 4.70 -20.57
N LYS A 71 -15.20 4.78 -21.87
CA LYS A 71 -16.15 3.89 -22.57
C LYS A 71 -15.49 3.26 -23.80
N TYR A 72 -15.39 1.93 -23.81
CA TYR A 72 -14.88 1.17 -24.94
C TYR A 72 -15.83 0.05 -25.33
N GLY A 73 -16.22 0.01 -26.61
CA GLY A 73 -17.16 -0.98 -27.10
C GLY A 73 -18.50 -0.86 -26.38
N ASP A 74 -19.13 -2.01 -26.15
CA ASP A 74 -20.47 -2.10 -25.54
C ASP A 74 -20.43 -2.40 -24.02
N GLU A 75 -19.23 -2.54 -23.44
CA GLU A 75 -19.07 -2.76 -22.00
C GLU A 75 -19.45 -1.50 -21.20
N PRO A 76 -19.92 -1.62 -19.94
CA PRO A 76 -20.20 -0.47 -19.09
C PRO A 76 -19.00 0.47 -18.95
N ALA A 77 -19.29 1.77 -18.84
CA ALA A 77 -18.28 2.79 -18.68
C ALA A 77 -17.52 2.58 -17.35
N THR A 78 -16.19 2.68 -17.41
CA THR A 78 -15.34 2.68 -16.21
C THR A 78 -15.08 4.11 -15.77
N ILE A 79 -15.38 4.42 -14.50
CA ILE A 79 -15.00 5.69 -13.89
C ILE A 79 -13.67 5.53 -13.17
N VAL A 80 -12.67 6.35 -13.50
CA VAL A 80 -11.33 6.27 -12.93
C VAL A 80 -10.98 7.59 -12.23
N VAL A 81 -10.61 7.52 -10.95
CA VAL A 81 -10.01 8.67 -10.26
C VAL A 81 -8.53 8.80 -10.65
N GLY A 82 -8.10 10.03 -10.95
CA GLY A 82 -6.73 10.33 -11.33
C GLY A 82 -5.75 10.04 -10.19
N LYS A 83 -4.56 9.51 -10.53
CA LYS A 83 -3.49 9.25 -9.55
C LYS A 83 -3.13 10.51 -8.75
N GLU A 84 -3.07 11.66 -9.42
CA GLU A 84 -2.69 12.92 -8.79
C GLU A 84 -3.63 13.32 -7.68
N THR A 85 -4.93 13.02 -7.81
CA THR A 85 -5.93 13.26 -6.78
C THR A 85 -5.53 12.58 -5.47
N PHE A 86 -5.11 11.31 -5.55
CA PHE A 86 -4.66 10.56 -4.37
C PHE A 86 -3.42 11.19 -3.74
N THR A 87 -2.40 11.49 -4.55
CA THR A 87 -1.16 12.06 -4.03
C THR A 87 -1.36 13.47 -3.47
N LYS A 88 -2.20 14.32 -4.09
CA LYS A 88 -2.47 15.69 -3.64
C LYS A 88 -3.20 15.69 -2.29
N ARG A 89 -4.21 14.83 -2.13
CA ARG A 89 -4.92 14.68 -0.85
C ARG A 89 -4.03 14.14 0.24
N ALA A 90 -3.26 13.10 -0.06
CA ALA A 90 -2.29 12.56 0.88
C ALA A 90 -1.29 13.63 1.34
N SER A 91 -0.70 14.40 0.41
CA SER A 91 0.26 15.46 0.77
C SER A 91 -0.35 16.58 1.63
N LYS A 92 -1.67 16.80 1.55
CA LYS A 92 -2.37 17.79 2.37
C LYS A 92 -2.79 17.25 3.73
N CYS A 93 -2.83 15.92 3.90
CA CYS A 93 -3.15 15.32 5.19
C CYS A 93 -2.03 15.62 6.19
N GLU A 94 -2.39 16.17 7.35
CA GLU A 94 -1.42 16.56 8.38
C GLU A 94 -0.59 15.38 8.87
N LEU A 95 -1.15 14.17 8.85
CA LEU A 95 -0.49 12.94 9.30
C LEU A 95 0.43 12.34 8.23
N CYS A 96 0.41 12.82 6.99
CA CYS A 96 1.27 12.30 5.94
C CYS A 96 2.73 12.72 6.13
N ALA A 97 3.63 11.73 6.14
CA ALA A 97 5.08 11.92 6.18
C ALA A 97 5.76 11.58 4.84
N GLY A 98 4.97 11.38 3.78
CA GLY A 98 5.44 11.03 2.43
C GLY A 98 5.21 9.57 2.06
N TRP A 99 5.68 9.19 0.88
CA TRP A 99 5.56 7.83 0.35
C TRP A 99 6.66 7.50 -0.65
N GLN A 100 6.91 6.21 -0.83
CA GLN A 100 7.73 5.65 -1.90
C GLN A 100 6.88 4.67 -2.69
N ALA A 101 7.13 4.57 -4.00
CA ALA A 101 6.45 3.57 -4.82
C ALA A 101 7.30 3.19 -6.01
N GLY A 102 7.17 1.93 -6.39
CA GLY A 102 8.06 1.27 -7.31
C GLY A 102 7.44 0.09 -8.02
N VAL A 103 8.30 -0.61 -8.76
CA VAL A 103 8.00 -1.87 -9.41
C VAL A 103 8.80 -2.99 -8.76
N ILE A 104 8.26 -4.20 -8.85
CA ILE A 104 8.95 -5.43 -8.48
C ILE A 104 9.36 -6.09 -9.78
N VAL A 105 10.66 -6.29 -9.97
CA VAL A 105 11.21 -6.99 -11.11
C VAL A 105 11.82 -8.31 -10.70
N ARG A 106 11.77 -9.27 -11.60
CA ARG A 106 12.40 -10.57 -11.49
C ARG A 106 13.55 -10.61 -12.48
N LYS A 107 14.77 -10.86 -11.97
CA LYS A 107 15.96 -11.06 -12.80
C LYS A 107 16.53 -12.45 -12.56
N TYR A 108 17.21 -12.98 -13.58
CA TYR A 108 17.87 -14.26 -13.46
C TYR A 108 19.00 -14.15 -12.44
N ASN A 109 19.09 -15.10 -11.52
CA ASN A 109 20.12 -15.04 -10.49
C ASN A 109 21.50 -15.14 -11.13
N ARG A 110 22.40 -14.20 -10.79
CA ARG A 110 23.78 -14.15 -11.32
C ARG A 110 24.54 -15.46 -11.11
N VAL A 111 24.29 -16.18 -10.03
CA VAL A 111 24.87 -17.51 -9.76
C VAL A 111 24.44 -18.52 -10.83
N ASN A 112 23.18 -18.50 -11.21
CA ASN A 112 22.65 -19.40 -12.24
C ASN A 112 23.06 -18.97 -13.66
N GLU A 113 23.25 -17.68 -13.91
CA GLU A 113 23.85 -17.20 -15.16
C GLU A 113 25.29 -17.75 -15.31
N ILE A 114 26.09 -17.67 -14.23
CA ILE A 114 27.44 -18.23 -14.18
C ILE A 114 27.40 -19.75 -14.35
N LYS A 115 26.49 -20.45 -13.66
CA LYS A 115 26.26 -21.89 -13.83
C LYS A 115 26.06 -22.25 -15.30
N ARG A 116 25.16 -21.54 -15.99
CA ARG A 116 24.86 -21.80 -17.41
C ARG A 116 26.08 -21.57 -18.30
N LYS A 117 26.79 -20.46 -18.11
CA LYS A 117 28.03 -20.16 -18.86
C LYS A 117 29.09 -21.24 -18.63
N LEU A 118 29.22 -21.73 -17.40
CA LEU A 118 30.17 -22.79 -17.05
C LEU A 118 29.77 -24.13 -17.68
N ILE A 119 28.49 -24.50 -17.66
CA ILE A 119 27.95 -25.69 -18.33
C ILE A 119 28.23 -25.64 -19.84
N GLU A 120 27.92 -24.52 -20.50
CA GLU A 120 28.22 -24.36 -21.94
C GLU A 120 29.72 -24.49 -22.21
N LYS A 121 30.57 -23.94 -21.34
CA LYS A 121 32.02 -24.09 -21.46
C LYS A 121 32.45 -25.55 -21.30
N ILE A 122 31.95 -26.28 -20.31
CA ILE A 122 32.27 -27.71 -20.07
C ILE A 122 31.92 -28.57 -21.29
N LYS A 123 30.79 -28.30 -21.97
CA LYS A 123 30.42 -29.02 -23.21
C LYS A 123 31.45 -28.87 -24.32
N THR A 124 32.14 -27.73 -24.37
CA THR A 124 33.19 -27.43 -25.37
C THR A 124 34.58 -27.95 -25.01
N VAL A 125 34.79 -28.43 -23.78
CA VAL A 125 36.09 -28.96 -23.36
C VAL A 125 36.37 -30.30 -24.05
N ALA A 126 37.58 -30.46 -24.57
CA ALA A 126 38.10 -31.73 -25.07
C ALA A 126 38.41 -32.67 -23.88
N ALA A 127 37.37 -33.28 -23.34
CA ALA A 127 37.39 -34.25 -22.26
C ALA A 127 36.51 -35.46 -22.63
N ASN A 128 36.73 -36.59 -21.97
CA ASN A 128 35.84 -37.76 -22.15
C ASN A 128 34.49 -37.53 -21.44
N GLU A 129 33.48 -38.35 -21.76
CA GLU A 129 32.12 -38.13 -21.23
C GLU A 129 32.02 -38.31 -19.71
N ASP A 130 32.85 -39.15 -19.11
CA ASP A 130 32.88 -39.36 -17.65
C ASP A 130 33.47 -38.14 -16.92
N GLU A 131 34.53 -37.54 -17.46
CA GLU A 131 35.13 -36.29 -16.96
C GLU A 131 34.16 -35.12 -17.07
N LYS A 132 33.45 -35.00 -18.20
CA LYS A 132 32.40 -33.97 -18.36
C LYS A 132 31.29 -34.16 -17.35
N LYS A 133 30.85 -35.40 -17.10
CA LYS A 133 29.83 -35.71 -16.10
C LYS A 133 30.28 -35.31 -14.70
N LEU A 134 31.52 -35.65 -14.31
CA LEU A 134 32.08 -35.27 -13.01
C LEU A 134 32.13 -33.74 -12.83
N LEU A 135 32.52 -33.01 -13.88
CA LEU A 135 32.51 -31.54 -13.86
C LEU A 135 31.08 -30.98 -13.70
N MET A 136 30.09 -31.56 -14.38
CA MET A 136 28.69 -31.13 -14.21
C MET A 136 28.15 -31.42 -12.82
N ASP A 137 28.45 -32.58 -12.25
CA ASP A 137 28.04 -32.96 -10.90
C ASP A 137 28.64 -32.01 -9.86
N PHE A 138 29.93 -31.64 -10.03
CA PHE A 138 30.57 -30.63 -9.18
C PHE A 138 29.90 -29.25 -9.28
N VAL A 139 29.59 -28.79 -10.49
CA VAL A 139 28.90 -27.50 -10.70
C VAL A 139 27.51 -27.51 -10.06
N ASN A 140 26.77 -28.60 -10.19
CA ASN A 140 25.46 -28.74 -9.57
C ASN A 140 25.55 -28.75 -8.04
N TYR A 141 26.51 -29.48 -7.47
CA TYR A 141 26.76 -29.52 -6.03
C TYR A 141 27.08 -28.14 -5.45
N VAL A 142 27.94 -27.35 -6.11
CA VAL A 142 28.28 -25.99 -5.67
C VAL A 142 27.06 -25.06 -5.70
N VAL A 143 26.22 -25.16 -6.74
CA VAL A 143 24.99 -24.33 -6.83
C VAL A 143 23.97 -24.73 -5.78
N GLU A 144 23.80 -26.03 -5.51
CA GLU A 144 22.90 -26.55 -4.48
C GLU A 144 23.34 -26.10 -3.08
N LEU A 145 24.64 -26.07 -2.80
CA LEU A 145 25.23 -25.55 -1.57
C LEU A 145 24.86 -24.08 -1.30
N ILE A 146 24.76 -23.26 -2.34
CA ILE A 146 24.48 -21.82 -2.22
C ILE A 146 22.97 -21.56 -2.00
N LYS A 147 22.10 -22.57 -2.17
CA LYS A 147 20.63 -22.48 -1.97
C LYS A 147 19.96 -21.28 -2.64
N THR A 148 20.50 -20.83 -3.76
CA THR A 148 19.94 -19.69 -4.49
C THR A 148 18.74 -20.08 -5.33
N SER A 149 17.64 -19.34 -5.20
CA SER A 149 16.51 -19.43 -6.11
C SER A 149 16.94 -19.13 -7.55
N GLU A 150 16.23 -19.70 -8.52
CA GLU A 150 16.52 -19.48 -9.95
C GLU A 150 16.50 -17.99 -10.31
N TYR A 151 15.60 -17.25 -9.67
CA TYR A 151 15.39 -15.83 -9.86
C TYR A 151 15.54 -15.08 -8.55
N GLU A 152 15.93 -13.82 -8.63
CA GLU A 152 15.88 -12.86 -7.52
C GLU A 152 14.83 -11.78 -7.80
N LEU A 153 14.13 -11.36 -6.76
CA LEU A 153 13.17 -10.25 -6.81
C LEU A 153 13.85 -8.97 -6.34
N GLU A 154 13.70 -7.90 -7.10
CA GLU A 154 14.20 -6.57 -6.74
C GLU A 154 13.04 -5.58 -6.62
N TYR A 155 12.97 -4.90 -5.48
CA TYR A 155 12.03 -3.81 -5.22
C TYR A 155 12.67 -2.49 -5.65
N ARG A 156 12.26 -1.99 -6.82
CA ARG A 156 12.87 -0.81 -7.42
C ARG A 156 11.96 0.41 -7.33
N VAL A 157 12.47 1.51 -6.78
CA VAL A 157 11.76 2.79 -6.79
C VAL A 157 11.57 3.29 -8.22
N GLY A 158 10.37 3.81 -8.54
CA GLY A 158 10.04 4.26 -9.89
C GLY A 158 9.54 3.13 -10.79
N THR A 159 9.76 3.24 -12.11
CA THR A 159 9.13 2.36 -13.12
C THR A 159 10.15 1.77 -14.10
N LEU A 160 11.44 1.82 -13.77
CA LEU A 160 12.49 1.30 -14.65
C LEU A 160 12.47 -0.24 -14.66
N VAL A 161 12.34 -0.80 -15.85
CA VAL A 161 12.47 -2.24 -16.13
C VAL A 161 13.44 -2.40 -17.29
N GLN A 162 14.51 -3.17 -17.09
CA GLN A 162 15.50 -3.45 -18.12
C GLN A 162 15.00 -4.56 -19.07
N SER A 163 15.63 -4.68 -20.24
CA SER A 163 15.19 -5.63 -21.28
C SER A 163 15.38 -7.10 -20.89
N ASP A 164 16.29 -7.39 -19.99
CA ASP A 164 16.62 -8.71 -19.43
C ASP A 164 15.87 -9.01 -18.12
N GLU A 165 15.00 -8.09 -17.69
CA GLU A 165 14.19 -8.22 -16.50
C GLU A 165 12.73 -8.48 -16.85
N GLU A 166 12.05 -9.16 -15.95
CA GLU A 166 10.61 -9.36 -16.04
C GLU A 166 9.89 -8.54 -14.96
N LEU A 167 8.93 -7.72 -15.39
CA LEU A 167 8.06 -7.02 -14.45
C LEU A 167 7.06 -7.99 -13.83
N VAL A 168 7.12 -8.16 -12.51
CA VAL A 168 6.23 -9.09 -11.79
C VAL A 168 5.18 -8.38 -10.93
N GLY A 169 5.42 -7.14 -10.54
CA GLY A 169 4.49 -6.44 -9.64
C GLY A 169 4.80 -4.97 -9.42
N GLY A 170 4.04 -4.37 -8.52
CA GLY A 170 4.20 -3.00 -8.03
C GLY A 170 4.28 -3.00 -6.52
N TRP A 171 4.97 -2.01 -5.95
CA TRP A 171 5.02 -1.84 -4.50
C TRP A 171 4.89 -0.37 -4.12
N ALA A 172 4.42 -0.13 -2.90
CA ALA A 172 4.40 1.19 -2.29
C ALA A 172 4.58 1.12 -0.78
N LYS A 173 5.24 2.15 -0.24
CA LYS A 173 5.38 2.40 1.20
C LYS A 173 4.84 3.78 1.51
N VAL A 174 3.95 3.89 2.49
CA VAL A 174 3.37 5.17 2.92
C VAL A 174 3.71 5.41 4.37
N PHE A 175 4.31 6.58 4.63
CA PHE A 175 4.76 6.97 5.95
C PHE A 175 3.73 7.89 6.59
N ARG A 176 3.41 7.60 7.84
CA ARG A 176 2.52 8.40 8.67
C ARG A 176 3.26 8.89 9.91
N LYS A 177 3.02 10.14 10.29
CA LYS A 177 3.70 10.79 11.42
C LYS A 177 3.36 10.15 12.77
N ASP A 178 2.17 9.56 12.87
CA ASP A 178 1.64 8.91 14.06
C ASP A 178 1.94 7.40 14.14
N TRP A 179 2.65 6.83 13.15
CA TRP A 179 2.97 5.41 13.10
C TRP A 179 4.48 5.15 13.23
N ALA A 180 4.83 4.06 13.92
CA ALA A 180 6.22 3.64 14.06
C ALA A 180 6.77 2.96 12.80
N VAL A 181 5.90 2.28 12.04
CA VAL A 181 6.23 1.58 10.80
C VAL A 181 5.32 2.06 9.67
N PRO A 182 5.81 2.14 8.43
CA PRO A 182 4.97 2.49 7.29
C PRO A 182 3.98 1.37 6.95
N ILE A 183 2.92 1.72 6.23
CA ILE A 183 2.18 0.70 5.47
C ILE A 183 3.02 0.34 4.25
N GLU A 184 3.16 -0.95 4.00
CA GLU A 184 3.82 -1.50 2.83
C GLU A 184 2.83 -2.38 2.07
N ILE A 185 2.64 -2.09 0.78
CA ILE A 185 1.76 -2.85 -0.11
C ILE A 185 2.58 -3.33 -1.30
N SER A 186 2.40 -4.60 -1.65
CA SER A 186 2.92 -5.21 -2.87
C SER A 186 1.78 -5.89 -3.62
N VAL A 187 1.71 -5.68 -4.93
CA VAL A 187 0.67 -6.24 -5.80
C VAL A 187 1.30 -7.00 -6.96
N SER A 188 0.67 -8.12 -7.33
CA SER A 188 1.06 -8.91 -8.49
C SER A 188 0.54 -8.26 -9.78
N LEU A 189 1.40 -8.13 -10.79
CA LEU A 189 0.98 -7.65 -12.11
C LEU A 189 -0.15 -8.51 -12.70
N GLN A 190 -0.12 -9.82 -12.46
CA GLN A 190 -1.08 -10.77 -13.05
C GLN A 190 -2.50 -10.56 -12.54
N GLU A 191 -2.66 -10.08 -11.30
CA GLU A 191 -3.96 -9.85 -10.68
C GLU A 191 -4.68 -8.64 -11.30
N TYR A 192 -3.92 -7.60 -11.66
CA TYR A 192 -4.47 -6.32 -12.09
C TYR A 192 -4.47 -6.11 -13.61
N ILE A 193 -3.73 -6.92 -14.37
CA ILE A 193 -3.62 -6.73 -15.82
C ILE A 193 -4.97 -6.98 -16.50
N ARG A 194 -5.61 -5.90 -16.95
CA ARG A 194 -6.88 -6.00 -17.69
C ARG A 194 -6.64 -6.58 -19.08
N LYS A 195 -7.39 -7.64 -19.40
CA LYS A 195 -7.36 -8.33 -20.70
C LYS A 195 -8.63 -8.03 -21.49
N LYS A 196 -8.52 -8.03 -22.82
CA LYS A 196 -9.67 -7.97 -23.72
C LYS A 196 -10.25 -9.39 -23.91
N LYS A 197 -11.35 -9.49 -24.66
CA LYS A 197 -11.98 -10.76 -25.05
C LYS A 197 -11.03 -11.72 -25.79
N ASP A 198 -10.01 -11.19 -26.46
CA ASP A 198 -8.95 -11.96 -27.15
C ASP A 198 -7.85 -12.49 -26.21
N GLY A 199 -7.94 -12.24 -24.91
CA GLY A 199 -6.94 -12.63 -23.90
C GLY A 199 -5.72 -11.71 -23.82
N GLN A 200 -5.54 -10.75 -24.74
CA GLN A 200 -4.42 -9.82 -24.72
C GLN A 200 -4.66 -8.67 -23.73
N PRO A 201 -3.60 -8.12 -23.12
CA PRO A 201 -3.70 -6.90 -22.32
C PRO A 201 -4.28 -5.73 -23.11
N THR A 202 -5.05 -4.87 -22.43
CA THR A 202 -5.51 -3.61 -23.01
C THR A 202 -4.31 -2.70 -23.32
N ARG A 203 -4.54 -1.68 -24.17
CA ARG A 203 -3.47 -0.82 -24.70
C ARG A 203 -2.61 -0.21 -23.58
N SER A 204 -3.22 0.37 -22.54
CA SER A 204 -2.49 1.01 -21.44
C SER A 204 -1.58 0.03 -20.68
N TRP A 205 -2.05 -1.19 -20.45
CA TRP A 205 -1.27 -2.23 -19.78
C TRP A 205 -0.20 -2.84 -20.68
N ARG A 206 -0.33 -2.73 -22.00
CA ARG A 206 0.68 -3.17 -22.96
C ARG A 206 1.78 -2.14 -23.16
N GLU A 207 1.41 -0.86 -23.27
CA GLU A 207 2.34 0.24 -23.53
C GLU A 207 3.06 0.73 -22.26
N MET A 208 2.37 0.70 -21.11
CA MET A 208 2.90 1.27 -19.85
C MET A 208 2.62 0.39 -18.61
N PRO A 209 2.92 -0.93 -18.63
CA PRO A 209 2.60 -1.84 -17.52
C PRO A 209 3.22 -1.42 -16.18
N ALA A 210 4.49 -1.01 -16.20
CA ALA A 210 5.23 -0.57 -15.01
C ALA A 210 4.58 0.64 -14.33
N THR A 211 4.19 1.64 -15.12
CA THR A 211 3.49 2.84 -14.63
C THR A 211 2.14 2.50 -14.01
N MET A 212 1.41 1.58 -14.64
CA MET A 212 0.08 1.16 -14.21
C MET A 212 0.15 0.37 -12.89
N ILE A 213 0.99 -0.67 -12.80
CA ILE A 213 1.05 -1.49 -11.60
C ILE A 213 1.60 -0.73 -10.39
N ARG A 214 2.56 0.17 -10.62
CA ARG A 214 3.03 1.11 -9.59
C ARG A 214 1.92 2.04 -9.09
N LYS A 215 1.03 2.50 -9.97
CA LYS A 215 -0.11 3.33 -9.59
C LYS A 215 -1.05 2.54 -8.67
N VAL A 216 -1.37 1.30 -9.03
CA VAL A 216 -2.26 0.44 -8.23
C VAL A 216 -1.71 0.28 -6.82
N ALA A 217 -0.44 -0.12 -6.69
CA ALA A 217 0.21 -0.29 -5.39
C ALA A 217 0.16 0.99 -4.55
N LEU A 218 0.48 2.14 -5.15
CA LEU A 218 0.49 3.42 -4.45
C LEU A 218 -0.91 3.84 -4.00
N VAL A 219 -1.92 3.69 -4.87
CA VAL A 219 -3.28 4.08 -4.53
C VAL A 219 -3.82 3.22 -3.39
N GLN A 220 -3.58 1.91 -3.42
CA GLN A 220 -3.92 1.01 -2.31
C GLN A 220 -3.28 1.45 -1.00
N ALA A 221 -1.96 1.61 -0.99
CA ALA A 221 -1.23 2.00 0.21
C ALA A 221 -1.72 3.35 0.75
N LEU A 222 -2.04 4.33 -0.11
CA LEU A 222 -2.57 5.61 0.31
C LEU A 222 -3.96 5.51 0.94
N ARG A 223 -4.83 4.65 0.42
CA ARG A 223 -6.18 4.46 0.98
C ARG A 223 -6.15 3.74 2.32
N GLU A 224 -5.30 2.73 2.46
CA GLU A 224 -5.13 2.07 3.75
C GLU A 224 -4.46 3.00 4.77
N ALA A 225 -3.51 3.82 4.31
CA ALA A 225 -2.88 4.82 5.16
C ALA A 225 -3.86 5.92 5.57
N PHE A 226 -4.76 6.41 4.70
CA PHE A 226 -5.64 7.55 5.00
C PHE A 226 -7.12 7.26 4.65
N PRO A 227 -7.79 6.33 5.37
CA PRO A 227 -9.13 5.88 4.99
C PRO A 227 -10.17 7.00 4.93
N GLU A 228 -10.11 7.96 5.85
CA GLU A 228 -11.03 9.10 5.92
C GLU A 228 -10.90 10.04 4.71
N GLN A 229 -9.69 10.21 4.17
CA GLN A 229 -9.41 11.08 3.03
C GLN A 229 -9.83 10.45 1.70
N PHE A 230 -10.00 9.12 1.67
CA PHE A 230 -10.24 8.34 0.46
C PHE A 230 -11.53 7.50 0.50
N GLN A 231 -12.43 7.77 1.44
CA GLN A 231 -13.71 7.08 1.54
C GLN A 231 -14.49 7.18 0.21
N GLY A 232 -14.92 6.03 -0.32
CA GLY A 232 -15.66 5.96 -1.59
C GLY A 232 -14.81 6.16 -2.85
N MET A 233 -13.47 6.13 -2.75
CA MET A 233 -12.55 6.20 -3.89
C MET A 233 -11.88 4.85 -4.19
N TYR A 234 -12.62 3.91 -4.76
CA TYR A 234 -12.03 2.64 -5.22
C TYR A 234 -11.28 2.83 -6.54
N ALA A 235 -10.14 2.16 -6.69
CA ALA A 235 -9.51 2.09 -8.00
C ALA A 235 -10.31 1.08 -8.84
N PRO A 236 -10.68 1.41 -10.08
CA PRO A 236 -11.43 0.49 -10.92
C PRO A 236 -10.70 -0.83 -11.15
N GLU A 237 -9.37 -0.85 -11.02
CA GLU A 237 -8.55 -2.06 -11.05
C GLU A 237 -8.90 -3.08 -9.95
N GLU A 238 -9.56 -2.68 -8.86
CA GLU A 238 -9.88 -3.52 -7.69
C GLU A 238 -11.35 -3.93 -7.59
N MET A 239 -12.20 -3.32 -8.42
CA MET A 239 -13.59 -3.68 -8.56
C MET A 239 -13.77 -4.29 -9.95
N PRO A 240 -13.52 -5.59 -10.12
CA PRO A 240 -13.96 -6.28 -11.33
C PRO A 240 -15.49 -6.26 -11.32
N VAL A 241 -16.08 -5.25 -11.95
CA VAL A 241 -17.53 -5.21 -12.16
C VAL A 241 -17.84 -6.18 -13.28
N ASP A 242 -18.44 -7.32 -12.93
CA ASP A 242 -19.09 -8.18 -13.90
C ASP A 242 -20.33 -7.44 -14.44
N SER A 243 -20.26 -7.01 -15.70
CA SER A 243 -21.32 -6.25 -16.36
C SER A 243 -22.65 -7.03 -16.42
N ALA A 244 -22.61 -8.36 -16.24
CA ALA A 244 -23.80 -9.21 -16.21
C ALA A 244 -24.66 -9.08 -14.93
N GLN A 245 -24.17 -8.44 -13.86
CA GLN A 245 -24.88 -8.36 -12.58
C GLN A 245 -25.44 -6.96 -12.25
N LEU A 246 -25.30 -5.99 -13.15
CA LEU A 246 -25.89 -4.67 -12.93
C LEU A 246 -27.40 -4.72 -13.23
N PRO A 247 -28.27 -4.29 -12.30
CA PRO A 247 -29.69 -4.13 -12.58
C PRO A 247 -29.87 -3.23 -13.81
N THR A 248 -30.54 -3.74 -14.84
CA THR A 248 -30.86 -3.01 -16.07
C THR A 248 -32.11 -2.15 -15.93
N GLU A 249 -32.81 -2.26 -14.80
CA GLU A 249 -33.95 -1.42 -14.51
C GLU A 249 -33.49 0.03 -14.30
N PRO A 250 -34.11 1.01 -14.99
CA PRO A 250 -33.81 2.40 -14.75
C PRO A 250 -34.10 2.71 -13.28
N VAL A 251 -33.06 3.13 -12.55
CA VAL A 251 -33.22 3.66 -11.19
C VAL A 251 -34.21 4.82 -11.30
N SER A 252 -35.40 4.66 -10.71
CA SER A 252 -36.34 5.76 -10.58
C SER A 252 -35.62 6.90 -9.86
N THR A 253 -35.56 8.07 -10.50
CA THR A 253 -34.92 9.24 -9.92
C THR A 253 -35.59 9.54 -8.60
N ILE A 254 -34.89 9.29 -7.48
CA ILE A 254 -35.39 9.58 -6.15
C ILE A 254 -35.43 11.11 -6.02
N GLU A 255 -36.59 11.70 -6.29
CA GLU A 255 -37.00 12.93 -5.65
C GLU A 255 -37.25 12.61 -4.17
N ASN A 256 -36.61 13.39 -3.30
CA ASN A 256 -36.76 13.46 -1.83
C ASN A 256 -35.90 12.50 -0.99
N TYR A 257 -34.74 13.01 -0.58
CA TYR A 257 -34.18 12.71 0.75
C TYR A 257 -33.86 14.03 1.47
N TYR A 258 -34.88 14.59 2.10
CA TYR A 258 -34.76 15.35 3.34
C TYR A 258 -35.88 14.85 4.26
N GLN A 259 -35.57 13.88 5.11
CA GLN A 259 -36.28 13.73 6.36
C GLN A 259 -35.26 13.90 7.48
N GLU A 260 -35.43 14.96 8.26
CA GLU A 260 -34.78 15.06 9.56
C GLU A 260 -35.31 13.93 10.46
N PRO A 261 -34.47 13.34 11.33
CA PRO A 261 -34.93 12.31 12.24
C PRO A 261 -35.83 12.91 13.33
N THR A 262 -37.13 12.62 13.27
CA THR A 262 -38.05 12.85 14.38
C THR A 262 -37.94 11.72 15.39
N ILE A 263 -37.59 12.08 16.63
CA ILE A 263 -37.65 11.19 17.80
C ILE A 263 -39.13 10.97 18.14
N GLY A 264 -39.58 9.71 18.21
CA GLY A 264 -40.95 9.35 18.57
C GLY A 264 -41.11 7.88 18.97
N THR A 265 -41.28 7.67 20.27
CA THR A 265 -41.44 6.46 21.09
C THR A 265 -42.51 5.44 20.65
N ILE A 266 -42.20 4.13 20.64
CA ILE A 266 -43.15 3.00 20.79
C ILE A 266 -42.38 1.84 21.46
N SER A 267 -42.46 1.68 22.80
CA SER A 267 -43.36 0.82 23.59
C SER A 267 -43.30 -0.69 23.30
N THR A 268 -42.77 -1.41 24.27
CA THR A 268 -42.74 -2.86 24.52
C THR A 268 -44.09 -3.58 24.42
N SER A 269 -44.09 -4.82 23.93
CA SER A 269 -44.65 -5.98 24.66
C SER A 269 -44.25 -7.33 24.04
N TYR A 270 -43.93 -8.27 24.92
CA TYR A 270 -43.42 -9.63 24.71
C TYR A 270 -44.53 -10.65 24.41
N THR A 271 -44.16 -11.78 23.78
CA THR A 271 -44.57 -13.12 24.25
C THR A 271 -43.49 -14.17 23.99
N GLU A 272 -43.23 -14.95 25.03
CA GLU A 272 -42.26 -16.03 25.19
C GLU A 272 -42.77 -17.39 24.67
N GLN A 273 -41.83 -18.31 24.37
CA GLN A 273 -41.74 -19.71 24.85
C GLN A 273 -40.62 -20.42 24.03
N ALA A 274 -39.38 -20.55 24.51
CA ALA A 274 -38.84 -21.42 25.57
C ALA A 274 -38.78 -22.93 25.21
N ASN A 275 -37.59 -23.42 24.88
CA ASN A 275 -37.08 -24.67 25.49
C ASN A 275 -35.54 -24.65 25.57
N ARG A 276 -35.02 -25.19 26.69
CA ARG A 276 -33.71 -24.95 27.31
C ARG A 276 -33.00 -26.28 27.55
N GLN A 277 -31.67 -26.31 27.44
CA GLN A 277 -30.67 -27.09 28.21
C GLN A 277 -29.28 -26.77 27.63
N GLU A 278 -28.52 -25.79 28.14
CA GLU A 278 -27.58 -25.80 29.30
C GLU A 278 -26.31 -26.65 29.11
N GLU A 279 -25.16 -26.00 28.87
CA GLU A 279 -24.00 -26.14 29.76
C GLU A 279 -23.05 -24.92 29.73
N LYS A 280 -22.30 -24.79 30.84
CA LYS A 280 -21.78 -23.59 31.52
C LYS A 280 -20.45 -23.03 30.99
N VAL A 281 -20.23 -21.72 31.16
CA VAL A 281 -18.91 -21.13 31.48
C VAL A 281 -19.06 -20.13 32.64
N VAL A 282 -18.25 -20.33 33.67
CA VAL A 282 -18.20 -19.55 34.93
C VAL A 282 -17.30 -18.31 34.77
N PRO A 283 -17.68 -17.13 35.30
CA PRO A 283 -16.82 -15.95 35.37
C PRO A 283 -16.30 -15.68 36.79
N LEU A 284 -15.36 -14.70 36.91
CA LEU A 284 -15.05 -13.78 38.05
C LEU A 284 -13.54 -13.74 38.40
N PRO A 285 -13.01 -12.69 39.07
CA PRO A 285 -13.46 -11.30 39.20
C PRO A 285 -12.33 -10.23 39.09
N ALA A 286 -12.73 -8.97 38.98
CA ALA A 286 -11.93 -7.80 39.35
C ALA A 286 -11.99 -7.55 40.86
N LYS A 287 -10.90 -7.00 41.45
CA LYS A 287 -10.99 -6.27 42.73
C LYS A 287 -9.95 -5.15 42.81
N GLU A 288 -10.46 -3.96 43.14
CA GLU A 288 -9.75 -2.70 43.33
C GLU A 288 -8.86 -2.69 44.59
N SER A 289 -7.87 -1.81 44.62
CA SER A 289 -7.50 -1.06 45.84
C SER A 289 -6.77 0.24 45.47
N LYS A 290 -6.93 1.25 46.35
CA LYS A 290 -6.73 2.68 46.11
C LYS A 290 -5.54 3.20 46.96
N VAL A 291 -4.80 4.16 46.39
CA VAL A 291 -3.93 5.22 46.98
C VAL A 291 -2.63 4.82 47.70
N GLU A 292 -1.49 5.30 47.18
CA GLU A 292 -0.48 6.07 47.93
C GLU A 292 0.52 6.77 46.98
N GLU A 293 0.66 8.09 47.13
CA GLU A 293 1.77 8.87 46.55
C GLU A 293 3.05 8.53 47.31
N THR A 294 4.09 8.05 46.62
CA THR A 294 5.46 8.12 47.13
C THR A 294 6.45 8.25 45.98
N GLN A 295 7.30 9.28 46.04
CA GLN A 295 8.42 9.52 45.15
C GLN A 295 9.45 8.38 45.29
N GLN A 296 9.89 7.73 44.20
CA GLN A 296 11.31 7.40 43.90
C GLN A 296 11.52 6.40 42.74
N SER A 297 12.57 6.72 41.96
CA SER A 297 13.46 5.82 41.19
C SER A 297 12.96 5.20 39.87
N ALA A 298 13.40 5.81 38.75
CA ALA A 298 13.34 5.26 37.40
C ALA A 298 14.21 3.99 37.28
N GLN A 299 13.59 2.81 37.31
CA GLN A 299 14.23 1.57 36.89
C GLN A 299 14.31 1.53 35.37
N SER A 300 15.53 1.43 34.86
CA SER A 300 15.77 1.26 33.43
C SER A 300 15.68 -0.22 33.08
N THR A 301 14.80 -0.59 32.15
CA THR A 301 14.70 -1.97 31.67
C THR A 301 15.89 -2.27 30.75
N VAL A 302 16.68 -3.28 31.11
CA VAL A 302 17.75 -3.85 30.27
C VAL A 302 17.15 -5.01 29.49
N ILE A 303 17.45 -5.08 28.19
CA ILE A 303 16.97 -6.11 27.26
C ILE A 303 18.21 -6.68 26.57
N GLU A 304 18.30 -8.00 26.44
CA GLU A 304 19.35 -8.69 25.69
C GLU A 304 18.78 -9.14 24.34
N LEU A 305 19.55 -8.90 23.27
CA LEU A 305 19.25 -9.31 21.91
C LEU A 305 20.27 -10.34 21.44
N HIS A 306 19.84 -11.36 20.71
CA HIS A 306 20.70 -12.44 20.22
C HIS A 306 20.77 -12.47 18.69
N ASN A 307 21.91 -12.89 18.14
CA ASN A 307 22.16 -13.02 16.70
C ASN A 307 21.83 -11.73 15.92
N VAL A 308 22.46 -10.63 16.34
CA VAL A 308 22.10 -9.29 15.91
C VAL A 308 22.82 -8.91 14.62
N GLY A 309 22.08 -8.81 13.52
CA GLY A 309 22.55 -8.33 12.22
C GLY A 309 22.10 -6.89 11.95
N VAL A 310 22.92 -6.11 11.25
CA VAL A 310 22.56 -4.74 10.84
C VAL A 310 21.71 -4.78 9.57
N ILE A 311 20.51 -4.21 9.61
CA ILE A 311 19.55 -4.16 8.48
C ILE A 311 19.24 -2.70 8.10
N GLY A 312 20.22 -2.04 7.48
CA GLY A 312 20.08 -0.69 6.94
C GLY A 312 21.35 0.14 7.11
N ASP A 313 21.42 1.24 6.38
CA ASP A 313 22.58 2.14 6.46
C ASP A 313 22.59 2.86 7.82
N PRO A 314 23.69 2.80 8.60
CA PRO A 314 23.81 3.51 9.85
C PRO A 314 23.78 5.03 9.61
N VAL A 315 22.99 5.75 10.39
CA VAL A 315 22.92 7.22 10.32
C VAL A 315 23.66 7.82 11.51
N ILE A 316 24.76 8.53 11.25
CA ILE A 316 25.49 9.30 12.26
C ILE A 316 24.76 10.62 12.50
N MET A 317 24.50 10.93 13.76
CA MET A 317 23.84 12.16 14.20
C MET A 317 24.61 12.79 15.36
N GLN A 318 24.47 14.10 15.52
CA GLN A 318 25.10 14.84 16.60
C GLN A 318 24.07 15.28 17.64
N SER A 319 24.32 14.97 18.91
CA SER A 319 23.46 15.37 20.03
C SER A 319 23.50 16.88 20.25
N LYS A 320 22.49 17.43 20.92
CA LYS A 320 22.45 18.84 21.36
C LYS A 320 23.66 19.25 22.23
N LYS A 321 24.37 18.28 22.80
CA LYS A 321 25.61 18.46 23.58
C LYS A 321 26.90 18.25 22.75
N GLY A 322 26.80 18.08 21.43
CA GLY A 322 27.95 17.91 20.53
C GLY A 322 28.53 16.49 20.45
N THR A 323 27.90 15.50 21.11
CA THR A 323 28.34 14.09 21.05
C THR A 323 27.72 13.37 19.87
N ASP A 324 28.54 12.73 19.04
CA ASP A 324 28.08 11.93 17.91
C ASP A 324 27.53 10.58 18.40
N TYR A 325 26.41 10.16 17.79
CA TYR A 325 25.78 8.87 18.03
C TYR A 325 25.23 8.32 16.72
N MET A 326 25.29 7.01 16.58
CA MET A 326 24.84 6.26 15.42
C MET A 326 23.48 5.66 15.70
N LYS A 327 22.52 5.90 14.81
CA LYS A 327 21.22 5.23 14.81
C LYS A 327 21.25 4.14 13.74
N VAL A 328 20.99 2.91 14.15
CA VAL A 328 21.07 1.75 13.26
C VAL A 328 19.86 0.84 13.50
N LYS A 329 19.33 0.29 12.40
CA LYS A 329 18.33 -0.76 12.45
C LYS A 329 19.04 -2.10 12.51
N VAL A 330 18.64 -2.93 13.46
CA VAL A 330 19.17 -4.27 13.65
C VAL A 330 18.05 -5.29 13.67
N ILE A 331 18.34 -6.48 13.17
CA ILE A 331 17.48 -7.66 13.28
C ILE A 331 18.14 -8.61 14.27
N ALA A 332 17.37 -9.12 15.21
CA ALA A 332 17.76 -10.10 16.21
C ALA A 332 16.71 -11.21 16.25
N ASP A 333 16.98 -12.29 16.98
CA ASP A 333 16.00 -13.36 17.20
C ASP A 333 14.72 -12.83 17.89
N GLU A 334 14.86 -11.78 18.69
CA GLU A 334 13.75 -11.10 19.37
C GLU A 334 12.96 -10.13 18.47
N GLY A 335 13.39 -9.94 17.21
CA GLY A 335 12.73 -9.09 16.22
C GLY A 335 13.60 -7.95 15.69
N GLU A 336 12.95 -6.97 15.06
CA GLU A 336 13.62 -5.78 14.54
C GLU A 336 13.65 -4.65 15.56
N PHE A 337 14.83 -4.07 15.77
CA PHE A 337 15.05 -2.99 16.73
C PHE A 337 15.76 -1.83 16.06
N GLU A 338 15.40 -0.62 16.48
CA GLU A 338 16.16 0.59 16.15
C GLU A 338 16.95 1.01 17.39
N VAL A 339 18.27 0.86 17.31
CA VAL A 339 19.17 1.06 18.44
C VAL A 339 20.08 2.25 18.22
N ILE A 340 20.45 2.89 19.32
CA ILE A 340 21.38 4.02 19.36
C ILE A 340 22.69 3.53 19.97
N ILE A 341 23.78 3.79 19.26
CA ILE A 341 25.15 3.49 19.68
C ILE A 341 25.86 4.84 19.84
N ASN A 342 26.57 5.05 20.94
CA ASN A 342 27.45 6.21 21.11
C ASN A 342 28.91 5.80 21.39
N GLN A 343 29.18 4.50 21.48
CA GLN A 343 30.52 3.95 21.70
C GLN A 343 31.23 3.84 20.34
N LYS A 344 32.32 4.59 20.18
CA LYS A 344 33.05 4.72 18.91
C LYS A 344 33.53 3.37 18.35
N GLU A 345 34.00 2.49 19.22
CA GLU A 345 34.49 1.15 18.85
C GLU A 345 33.38 0.31 18.18
N ILE A 346 32.16 0.35 18.72
CA ILE A 346 31.00 -0.38 18.17
C ILE A 346 30.52 0.24 16.87
N MET A 347 30.55 1.58 16.74
CA MET A 347 30.21 2.25 15.49
C MET A 347 31.14 1.82 14.35
N GLU A 348 32.44 1.73 14.60
CA GLU A 348 33.42 1.26 13.60
C GLU A 348 33.20 -0.20 13.20
N GLN A 349 32.72 -1.05 14.11
CA GLN A 349 32.38 -2.45 13.81
C GLN A 349 31.09 -2.56 12.98
N VAL A 350 30.09 -1.73 13.28
CA VAL A 350 28.84 -1.65 12.51
C VAL A 350 29.09 -1.17 11.08
N GLU A 351 29.95 -0.16 10.88
CA GLU A 351 30.34 0.31 9.54
C GLU A 351 31.07 -0.76 8.70
N LYS A 352 31.77 -1.68 9.35
CA LYS A 352 32.45 -2.80 8.68
C LYS A 352 31.52 -3.97 8.38
N GLY A 353 30.23 -3.89 8.74
CA GLY A 353 29.20 -4.88 8.41
C GLY A 353 29.21 -6.14 9.29
N PHE A 354 29.65 -6.03 10.54
CA PHE A 354 29.68 -7.16 11.47
C PHE A 354 28.29 -7.53 12.02
N ILE A 355 28.16 -8.81 12.38
CA ILE A 355 27.01 -9.41 13.10
C ILE A 355 27.49 -9.68 14.53
N PHE A 356 26.67 -9.35 15.53
CA PHE A 356 26.99 -9.56 16.94
C PHE A 356 26.26 -10.78 17.48
N SER A 357 26.95 -11.67 18.19
CA SER A 357 26.31 -12.82 18.85
C SER A 357 25.29 -12.37 19.91
N ARG A 358 25.60 -11.31 20.66
CA ARG A 358 24.70 -10.73 21.67
C ARG A 358 24.85 -9.21 21.81
N VAL A 359 23.73 -8.50 21.95
CA VAL A 359 23.71 -7.05 22.17
C VAL A 359 22.83 -6.70 23.37
N THR A 360 23.40 -6.03 24.36
CA THR A 360 22.65 -5.58 25.54
C THR A 360 22.19 -4.14 25.31
N ILE A 361 20.88 -3.93 25.30
CA ILE A 361 20.25 -2.61 25.12
C ILE A 361 19.52 -2.16 26.37
N LYS A 362 19.52 -0.86 26.60
CA LYS A 362 18.82 -0.21 27.71
C LYS A 362 17.73 0.68 27.15
N LYS A 363 16.50 0.49 27.60
CA LYS A 363 15.39 1.38 27.26
C LYS A 363 15.48 2.65 28.11
N LEU A 364 15.67 3.79 27.46
CA LEU A 364 15.65 5.10 28.09
C LEU A 364 14.21 5.54 28.38
N SER A 365 14.04 6.50 29.28
CA SER A 365 12.72 7.10 29.57
C SER A 365 12.09 7.79 28.36
N SER A 366 12.90 8.16 27.37
CA SER A 366 12.45 8.68 26.07
C SER A 366 11.89 7.60 25.13
N GLY A 367 11.95 6.33 25.52
CA GLY A 367 11.57 5.19 24.68
C GLY A 367 12.68 4.70 23.73
N LEU A 368 13.79 5.43 23.63
CA LEU A 368 14.94 5.04 22.81
C LEU A 368 15.67 3.83 23.38
N LEU A 369 16.14 2.95 22.50
CA LEU A 369 16.93 1.77 22.85
C LEU A 369 18.40 2.09 22.66
N PHE A 370 19.17 2.00 23.73
CA PHE A 370 20.57 2.40 23.75
C PHE A 370 21.46 1.19 23.95
N VAL A 371 22.41 0.95 23.04
CA VAL A 371 23.37 -0.15 23.16
C VAL A 371 24.35 0.14 24.29
N THR A 372 24.47 -0.81 25.21
CA THR A 372 25.33 -0.71 26.39
C THR A 372 26.57 -1.59 26.30
N SER A 373 26.44 -2.76 25.68
CA SER A 373 27.54 -3.68 25.38
C SER A 373 27.17 -4.57 24.20
N VAL A 374 28.20 -5.04 23.50
CA VAL A 374 28.12 -6.03 22.42
C VAL A 374 29.08 -7.16 22.71
N GLU A 375 28.71 -8.36 22.30
CA GLU A 375 29.55 -9.56 22.29
C GLU A 375 29.66 -10.00 20.82
N GLU A 376 30.89 -10.23 20.35
CA GLU A 376 31.17 -10.62 18.96
C GLU A 376 30.64 -12.02 18.66
#